data_AF-X1Q8S0-F1
#
_entry.id   AF-X1Q8S0-F1
#
_cell.length_a   1.000
_cell.length_b   1.000
_cell.length_c   1.000
_cell.angle_alpha   90.00
_cell.angle_beta   90.00
_cell.angle_gamma   90.00
#
_symmetry.space_group_name_H-M   'P 1'
#
loop_
_entity.id
_entity.type
_entity.pdbx_description
1 polymer ?
#
loop_
_entity_poly.entity_id
_entity_poly.type
_entity_poly.pdbx_seq_one_letter_code
_entity_poly.pdbx_strand_id
1 'polypeptide(L)'
;CAGGFASQVWYSYWVIGAGYGAAKANVYGEPADLEKLKQITVPEARKIKGWCRVLYMDATIAMLIGTVVTVGFLVAGAGILGPKELAPEGENVAIQLSVVFSENWGRLGGILFMIGGTAALIATQIGQLAGWPRLLADTFRICIPGYKEKFKWRTQFRMFLIFFLITNMIIVYTLGFKPVILVKLAAIMDGLLLTPLQAVCVGIGLFFVMSRLFSRNVSRILQPNWIFGLGLLLAFLVFGYFCIYQIPSFF
;
A
#
# COMPACT_ATOMS: atom_id res chain seq x y z
N CYS A 1 8.56 -3.57 -4.31
CA CYS A 1 7.43 -3.11 -3.48
C CYS A 1 7.75 -1.74 -2.90
N ALA A 2 7.56 -0.69 -3.70
CA ALA A 2 7.46 0.67 -3.20
C ALA A 2 5.96 0.95 -3.06
N GLY A 3 5.51 1.15 -1.83
CA GLY A 3 4.11 1.34 -1.52
C GLY A 3 4.01 1.88 -0.12
N GLY A 4 4.41 3.14 0.06
CA GLY A 4 4.24 3.84 1.34
C GLY A 4 2.78 4.21 1.49
N PHE A 5 2.30 5.04 0.57
CA PHE A 5 0.93 5.54 0.55
C PHE A 5 -0.08 4.52 0.06
N ALA A 6 0.12 4.03 -1.16
CA ALA A 6 -0.91 3.25 -1.84
C ALA A 6 -1.28 1.98 -1.06
N SER A 7 -0.30 1.29 -0.45
CA SER A 7 -0.52 0.06 0.31
C SER A 7 -1.38 0.27 1.56
N GLN A 8 -1.15 1.35 2.32
CA GLN A 8 -1.90 1.67 3.53
C GLN A 8 -3.36 2.01 3.21
N VAL A 9 -3.58 2.74 2.12
CA VAL A 9 -4.91 3.09 1.65
C VAL A 9 -5.66 1.86 1.15
N TRP A 10 -5.01 0.99 0.36
CA TRP A 10 -5.64 -0.25 -0.10
C TRP A 10 -5.94 -1.21 1.02
N TYR A 11 -5.08 -1.31 2.03
CA TYR A 11 -5.34 -2.11 3.21
C TYR A 11 -6.60 -1.62 3.94
N SER A 12 -6.79 -0.29 4.03
CA SER A 12 -8.01 0.30 4.59
C SER A 12 -9.27 -0.10 3.80
N TYR A 13 -9.21 -0.07 2.46
CA TYR A 13 -10.32 -0.56 1.61
C TYR A 13 -10.57 -2.06 1.78
N TRP A 14 -9.51 -2.87 1.96
CA TRP A 14 -9.65 -4.30 2.21
C TRP A 14 -10.33 -4.58 3.56
N VAL A 15 -9.94 -3.87 4.63
CA VAL A 15 -10.57 -3.94 5.96
C VAL A 15 -12.05 -3.58 5.91
N ILE A 16 -12.41 -2.53 5.15
CA ILE A 16 -13.81 -2.16 4.91
C ILE A 16 -14.56 -3.29 4.20
N GLY A 17 -13.95 -3.83 3.15
CA GLY A 17 -14.49 -4.95 2.37
C GLY A 17 -14.76 -6.21 3.19
N ALA A 18 -13.83 -6.56 4.06
CA ALA A 18 -13.91 -7.70 4.97
C ALA A 18 -14.97 -7.49 6.08
N GLY A 19 -15.43 -6.26 6.30
CA GLY A 19 -16.42 -5.93 7.33
C GLY A 19 -15.84 -5.96 8.75
N TYR A 20 -14.55 -5.65 8.91
CA TYR A 20 -13.92 -5.63 10.22
C TYR A 20 -14.24 -4.37 11.02
N GLY A 21 -14.27 -4.49 12.35
CA GLY A 21 -14.54 -3.39 13.26
C GLY A 21 -15.96 -2.82 13.09
N ALA A 22 -16.07 -1.55 12.71
CA ALA A 22 -17.35 -0.87 12.48
C ALA A 22 -17.80 -0.89 11.00
N ALA A 23 -17.02 -1.52 10.10
CA ALA A 23 -17.32 -1.54 8.68
C ALA A 23 -18.43 -2.54 8.33
N LYS A 24 -19.19 -2.26 7.27
CA LYS A 24 -20.15 -3.20 6.68
C LYS A 24 -19.47 -4.00 5.57
N ALA A 25 -19.48 -5.33 5.67
CA ALA A 25 -18.88 -6.21 4.68
C ALA A 25 -19.44 -5.96 3.27
N ASN A 26 -18.57 -5.95 2.26
CA ASN A 26 -18.90 -5.75 0.85
C ASN A 26 -19.61 -4.43 0.49
N VAL A 27 -19.60 -3.45 1.38
CA VAL A 27 -20.15 -2.12 1.11
C VAL A 27 -19.00 -1.18 0.75
N TYR A 28 -19.01 -0.67 -0.48
CA TYR A 28 -17.99 0.25 -0.98
C TYR A 28 -18.62 1.48 -1.61
N GLY A 29 -17.96 2.63 -1.42
CA GLY A 29 -18.40 3.93 -1.91
C GLY A 29 -19.52 4.57 -1.10
N GLU A 30 -20.20 3.87 -0.19
CA GLU A 30 -21.21 4.51 0.66
C GLU A 30 -20.57 5.33 1.78
N PRO A 31 -21.01 6.59 2.00
CA PRO A 31 -20.50 7.38 3.10
C PRO A 31 -20.88 6.71 4.43
N ALA A 32 -20.03 6.89 5.44
CA ALA A 32 -20.28 6.35 6.77
C ALA A 32 -21.57 6.95 7.37
N ASP A 33 -22.36 6.10 8.02
CA ASP A 33 -23.56 6.52 8.74
C ASP A 33 -23.17 7.22 10.05
N LEU A 34 -23.16 8.54 10.01
CA LEU A 34 -22.71 9.39 11.11
C LEU A 34 -23.59 9.25 12.36
N GLU A 35 -24.89 9.00 12.20
CA GLU A 35 -25.78 8.82 13.35
C GLU A 35 -25.49 7.51 14.05
N LYS A 36 -25.30 6.44 13.28
CA LYS A 36 -24.92 5.14 13.82
C LYS A 36 -23.57 5.19 14.54
N LEU A 37 -22.59 5.93 14.00
CA LEU A 37 -21.29 6.10 14.66
C LEU A 37 -21.40 6.84 16.01
N LYS A 38 -22.27 7.85 16.10
CA LYS A 38 -22.52 8.58 17.36
C LYS A 38 -23.22 7.73 18.41
N GLN A 39 -24.06 6.78 17.98
CA GLN A 39 -24.84 5.90 18.84
C GLN A 39 -24.08 4.64 19.29
N ILE A 40 -22.83 4.44 18.84
CA ILE A 40 -22.01 3.31 19.28
C ILE A 40 -21.91 3.30 20.80
N THR A 41 -22.13 2.14 21.39
CA THR A 41 -22.08 1.94 22.83
C THR A 41 -20.66 1.60 23.29
N VAL A 42 -20.37 1.81 24.58
CA VAL A 42 -19.06 1.49 25.19
C VAL A 42 -18.67 0.00 24.99
N PRO A 43 -19.56 -0.99 25.13
CA PRO A 43 -19.24 -2.39 24.86
C PRO A 43 -18.85 -2.65 23.40
N GLU A 44 -19.55 -2.04 22.44
CA GLU A 44 -19.21 -2.16 21.01
C GLU A 44 -17.85 -1.51 20.70
N ALA A 45 -17.57 -0.35 21.31
CA ALA A 45 -16.27 0.30 21.18
C ALA A 45 -15.12 -0.60 21.65
N ARG A 46 -15.30 -1.37 22.74
CA ARG A 46 -14.29 -2.34 23.19
C ARG A 46 -14.11 -3.49 22.20
N LYS A 47 -15.18 -3.99 21.58
CA LYS A 47 -15.08 -5.01 20.52
C LYS A 47 -14.29 -4.48 19.31
N ILE A 48 -14.58 -3.26 18.87
CA ILE A 48 -13.84 -2.59 17.78
C ILE A 48 -12.36 -2.45 18.17
N LYS A 49 -12.05 -2.04 19.39
CA LYS A 49 -10.66 -1.97 19.88
C LYS A 49 -9.96 -3.33 19.90
N GLY A 50 -10.70 -4.40 20.20
CA GLY A 50 -10.21 -5.78 20.09
C GLY A 50 -9.78 -6.13 18.66
N TRP A 51 -10.57 -5.74 17.66
CA TRP A 51 -10.20 -5.90 16.25
C TRP A 51 -8.94 -5.14 15.88
N CYS A 52 -8.73 -3.92 16.39
CA CYS A 52 -7.49 -3.18 16.18
C CYS A 52 -6.26 -3.97 16.67
N ARG A 53 -6.36 -4.70 17.79
CA ARG A 53 -5.25 -5.53 18.30
C ARG A 53 -4.91 -6.68 17.35
N VAL A 54 -5.90 -7.31 16.74
CA VAL A 54 -5.70 -8.35 15.72
C VAL A 54 -5.00 -7.77 14.49
N LEU A 55 -5.46 -6.61 14.02
CA LEU A 55 -4.84 -5.90 12.89
C LEU A 55 -3.39 -5.49 13.19
N TYR A 56 -3.08 -5.03 14.41
CA TYR A 56 -1.70 -4.72 14.79
C TYR A 56 -0.81 -5.95 14.80
N MET A 57 -1.32 -7.09 15.26
CA MET A 57 -0.56 -8.35 15.24
C MET A 57 -0.30 -8.83 13.81
N ASP A 58 -1.32 -8.82 12.96
CA ASP A 58 -1.21 -9.15 11.53
C ASP A 58 -0.17 -8.28 10.83
N ALA A 59 -0.28 -6.96 10.97
CA ALA A 59 0.67 -6.01 10.38
C ALA A 59 2.10 -6.20 10.92
N THR A 60 2.27 -6.49 12.22
CA THR A 60 3.59 -6.71 12.82
C THR A 60 4.23 -7.99 12.28
N ILE A 61 3.47 -9.07 12.18
CA ILE A 61 3.94 -10.34 11.62
C ILE A 61 4.33 -10.15 10.14
N ALA A 62 3.49 -9.49 9.35
CA ALA A 62 3.78 -9.20 7.95
C ALA A 62 5.07 -8.36 7.79
N MET A 63 5.26 -7.34 8.63
CA MET A 63 6.48 -6.52 8.65
C MET A 63 7.73 -7.34 9.01
N LEU A 64 7.64 -8.19 10.04
CA LEU A 64 8.75 -9.05 10.45
C LEU A 64 9.15 -10.03 9.34
N ILE A 65 8.17 -10.72 8.74
CA ILE A 65 8.41 -11.62 7.61
C ILE A 65 9.05 -10.86 6.45
N GLY A 66 8.48 -9.70 6.08
CA GLY A 66 9.00 -8.86 5.01
C GLY A 66 10.44 -8.40 5.25
N THR A 67 10.76 -8.06 6.49
CA THR A 67 12.12 -7.65 6.90
C THR A 67 13.09 -8.81 6.81
N VAL A 68 12.75 -9.98 7.35
CA VAL A 68 13.59 -11.19 7.30
C VAL A 68 13.85 -11.61 5.85
N VAL A 69 12.81 -11.62 5.01
CA VAL A 69 12.94 -11.93 3.59
C VAL A 69 13.83 -10.92 2.87
N THR A 70 13.65 -9.63 3.15
CA THR A 70 14.45 -8.56 2.53
C THR A 70 15.91 -8.64 2.93
N VAL A 71 16.21 -8.85 4.22
CA VAL A 71 17.57 -9.07 4.72
C VAL A 71 18.17 -10.33 4.09
N GLY A 72 17.39 -11.41 3.99
CA GLY A 72 17.81 -12.63 3.31
C GLY A 72 18.19 -12.39 1.84
N PHE A 73 17.38 -11.64 1.09
CA PHE A 73 17.70 -11.25 -0.28
C PHE A 73 18.91 -10.33 -0.38
N LEU A 74 19.09 -9.41 0.58
CA LEU A 74 20.26 -8.53 0.63
C LEU A 74 21.55 -9.35 0.85
N VAL A 75 21.54 -10.26 1.81
CA VAL A 75 22.68 -11.14 2.13
C VAL A 75 22.96 -12.09 0.96
N ALA A 76 21.93 -12.70 0.38
CA ALA A 76 22.09 -13.55 -0.80
C ALA A 76 22.64 -12.76 -2.00
N GLY A 77 22.11 -11.56 -2.26
CA GLY A 77 22.61 -10.66 -3.29
C GLY A 77 24.06 -10.28 -3.08
N ALA A 78 24.44 -9.84 -1.87
CA ALA A 78 25.80 -9.46 -1.54
C ALA A 78 26.78 -10.65 -1.64
N GLY A 79 26.38 -11.84 -1.18
CA GLY A 79 27.21 -13.04 -1.25
C GLY A 79 27.40 -13.59 -2.66
N ILE A 80 26.41 -13.38 -3.54
CA ILE A 80 26.46 -13.83 -4.94
C ILE A 80 27.18 -12.82 -5.86
N LEU A 81 26.92 -11.52 -5.67
CA LEU A 81 27.41 -10.44 -6.53
C LEU A 81 28.77 -9.89 -6.09
N GLY A 82 29.08 -9.93 -4.79
CA GLY A 82 30.35 -9.46 -4.24
C GLY A 82 31.59 -10.13 -4.84
N PRO A 83 31.60 -11.46 -5.04
CA PRO A 83 32.76 -12.15 -5.63
C PRO A 83 32.92 -12.00 -7.14
N LYS A 84 31.85 -11.65 -7.88
CA LYS A 84 31.86 -11.59 -9.35
C LYS A 84 32.09 -10.17 -9.91
N GLU A 85 32.17 -9.13 -9.08
CA GLU A 85 32.25 -7.70 -9.47
C GLU A 85 31.21 -7.29 -10.54
N LEU A 86 30.11 -8.04 -10.65
CA LEU A 86 29.06 -7.77 -11.61
C LEU A 86 28.13 -6.72 -11.00
N ALA A 87 28.00 -5.57 -11.66
CA ALA A 87 26.94 -4.61 -11.42
C ALA A 87 25.78 -4.93 -12.39
N PRO A 88 24.82 -5.79 -11.99
CA PRO A 88 23.75 -6.20 -12.89
C PRO A 88 22.80 -5.02 -13.14
N GLU A 89 22.71 -4.58 -14.39
CA GLU A 89 21.82 -3.51 -14.81
C GLU A 89 20.49 -4.06 -15.36
N GLY A 90 19.39 -3.56 -14.81
CA GLY A 90 18.05 -3.66 -15.41
C GLY A 90 17.43 -5.05 -15.49
N GLU A 91 16.95 -5.44 -16.67
CA GLU A 91 16.10 -6.62 -16.90
C GLU A 91 16.87 -7.95 -16.72
N ASN A 92 18.20 -7.92 -16.82
CA ASN A 92 19.05 -9.11 -16.69
C ASN A 92 19.31 -9.54 -15.25
N VAL A 93 18.95 -8.73 -14.25
CA VAL A 93 19.14 -9.05 -12.83
C VAL A 93 18.46 -10.37 -12.45
N ALA A 94 17.22 -10.59 -12.90
CA ALA A 94 16.46 -11.80 -12.58
C ALA A 94 17.06 -13.06 -13.25
N ILE A 95 17.52 -12.93 -14.50
CA ILE A 95 18.12 -14.03 -15.25
C ILE A 95 19.49 -14.39 -14.65
N GLN A 96 20.32 -13.39 -14.36
CA GLN A 96 21.64 -13.60 -13.75
C GLN A 96 21.54 -14.21 -12.35
N LEU A 97 20.59 -13.76 -11.53
CA LEU A 97 20.28 -14.40 -10.24
C LEU A 97 19.86 -15.87 -10.44
N SER A 98 18.97 -16.14 -11.39
CA SER A 98 18.54 -17.52 -11.69
C SER A 98 19.69 -18.42 -12.15
N VAL A 99 20.63 -17.91 -12.94
CA VAL A 99 21.82 -18.67 -13.36
C VAL A 99 22.70 -18.99 -12.15
N VAL A 100 22.96 -18.03 -11.27
CA VAL A 100 23.79 -18.28 -10.08
C VAL A 100 23.12 -19.22 -9.08
N PHE A 101 21.80 -19.11 -8.89
CA PHE A 101 21.06 -20.09 -8.08
C PHE A 101 21.05 -21.48 -8.72
N SER A 102 20.97 -21.57 -10.05
CA SER A 102 21.05 -22.85 -10.76
C SER A 102 22.44 -23.48 -10.70
N GLU A 103 23.51 -22.67 -10.67
CA GLU A 103 24.89 -23.15 -10.50
C GLU A 103 25.11 -23.75 -9.10
N ASN A 104 24.56 -23.11 -8.06
CA ASN A 104 24.78 -23.53 -6.67
C ASN A 104 23.79 -24.57 -6.13
N TRP A 105 22.53 -24.55 -6.58
CA TRP A 105 21.44 -25.42 -6.09
C TRP A 105 20.87 -26.35 -7.18
N GLY A 106 21.49 -26.38 -8.36
CA GLY A 106 21.03 -27.15 -9.51
C GLY A 106 19.75 -26.61 -10.16
N ARG A 107 19.24 -27.34 -11.17
CA ARG A 107 18.06 -26.94 -11.98
C ARG A 107 16.80 -26.67 -11.15
N LEU A 108 16.64 -27.35 -10.01
CA LEU A 108 15.48 -27.16 -9.13
C LEU A 108 15.46 -25.77 -8.46
N GLY A 109 16.62 -25.24 -8.07
CA GLY A 109 16.74 -23.92 -7.45
C GLY A 109 16.29 -22.79 -8.39
N GLY A 110 16.71 -22.84 -9.65
CA GLY A 110 16.28 -21.88 -10.68
C GLY A 110 14.76 -21.92 -10.94
N ILE A 111 14.17 -23.12 -11.00
CA ILE A 111 12.72 -23.29 -11.21
C ILE A 111 11.92 -22.72 -10.03
N LEU A 112 12.32 -23.05 -8.78
CA LEU A 112 11.65 -22.54 -7.58
C LEU A 112 11.73 -21.01 -7.50
N PHE A 113 12.89 -20.44 -7.84
CA PHE A 113 13.07 -18.98 -7.90
C PHE A 113 12.17 -18.33 -8.94
N MET A 114 12.09 -18.89 -10.15
CA MET A 114 11.21 -18.35 -11.20
C MET A 114 9.73 -18.45 -10.83
N ILE A 115 9.28 -19.57 -10.26
CA ILE A 115 7.89 -19.72 -9.80
C ILE A 115 7.60 -18.73 -8.67
N GLY A 116 8.49 -18.60 -7.69
CA GLY A 116 8.34 -17.66 -6.58
C GLY A 116 8.30 -16.20 -7.04
N GLY A 117 9.23 -15.80 -7.91
CA GLY A 117 9.27 -14.47 -8.51
C GLY A 117 8.02 -14.16 -9.32
N THR A 118 7.57 -15.12 -10.15
CA THR A 118 6.32 -14.97 -10.92
C THR A 118 5.11 -14.83 -10.02
N ALA A 119 4.99 -15.67 -8.99
CA ALA A 119 3.91 -15.59 -8.02
C ALA A 119 3.90 -14.24 -7.27
N ALA A 120 5.06 -13.73 -6.87
CA ALA A 120 5.20 -12.43 -6.22
C ALA A 120 4.80 -11.27 -7.14
N LEU A 121 5.18 -11.32 -8.42
CA LEU A 121 4.80 -10.33 -9.43
C LEU A 121 3.28 -10.34 -9.68
N ILE A 122 2.68 -11.53 -9.83
CA ILE A 122 1.23 -11.68 -10.01
C ILE A 122 0.49 -11.16 -8.78
N ALA A 123 0.91 -11.53 -7.57
CA ALA A 123 0.29 -11.05 -6.33
C ALA A 123 0.34 -9.53 -6.23
N THR A 124 1.45 -8.92 -6.61
CA THR A 124 1.59 -7.45 -6.66
C THR A 124 0.62 -6.84 -7.66
N GLN A 125 0.53 -7.39 -8.88
CA GLN A 125 -0.41 -6.89 -9.90
C GLN A 125 -1.87 -7.00 -9.47
N ILE A 126 -2.25 -8.11 -8.82
CA ILE A 126 -3.60 -8.28 -8.26
C ILE A 126 -3.88 -7.19 -7.21
N GLY A 127 -2.93 -6.89 -6.33
CA GLY A 127 -3.05 -5.82 -5.34
C GLY A 127 -3.28 -4.45 -5.99
N GLN A 128 -2.49 -4.11 -7.01
CA GLN A 128 -2.61 -2.84 -7.75
C GLN A 128 -3.98 -2.72 -8.44
N LEU A 129 -4.42 -3.77 -9.14
CA LEU A 129 -5.69 -3.81 -9.86
C LEU A 129 -6.92 -3.86 -8.95
N ALA A 130 -6.76 -4.35 -7.71
CA ALA A 130 -7.82 -4.31 -6.71
C ALA A 130 -7.88 -2.96 -5.98
N GLY A 131 -6.72 -2.36 -5.70
CA GLY A 131 -6.58 -1.16 -4.90
C GLY A 131 -6.90 0.13 -5.64
N TRP A 132 -6.20 0.39 -6.75
CA TRP A 132 -6.31 1.65 -7.48
C TRP A 132 -7.72 1.94 -8.01
N PRO A 133 -8.44 1.00 -8.64
CA PRO A 133 -9.78 1.28 -9.15
C PRO A 133 -10.78 1.60 -8.03
N ARG A 134 -10.61 1.03 -6.83
CA ARG A 134 -11.46 1.38 -5.66
C ARG A 134 -11.15 2.81 -5.19
N LEU A 135 -9.87 3.13 -5.01
CA LEU A 135 -9.42 4.45 -4.58
C LEU A 135 -9.89 5.56 -5.55
N LEU A 136 -9.70 5.35 -6.84
CA LEU A 136 -10.08 6.33 -7.86
C LEU A 136 -11.60 6.44 -8.04
N ALA A 137 -12.34 5.33 -7.99
CA ALA A 137 -13.80 5.38 -8.02
C ALA A 137 -14.38 6.20 -6.86
N ASP A 138 -13.80 6.07 -5.67
CA ASP A 138 -14.24 6.81 -4.49
C ASP A 138 -13.82 8.30 -4.55
N THR A 139 -12.60 8.57 -5.02
CA THR A 139 -12.11 9.95 -5.23
C THR A 139 -12.99 10.70 -6.23
N PHE A 140 -13.30 10.10 -7.38
CA PHE A 140 -14.17 10.71 -8.39
C PHE A 140 -15.58 10.94 -7.86
N ARG A 141 -16.09 10.04 -7.01
CA ARG A 141 -17.40 10.19 -6.38
C ARG A 141 -17.45 11.38 -5.40
N ILE A 142 -16.35 11.66 -4.70
CA ILE A 142 -16.25 12.77 -3.73
C ILE A 142 -15.99 14.10 -4.45
N CYS A 143 -15.07 14.12 -5.42
CA CYS A 143 -14.62 15.34 -6.07
C CYS A 143 -15.55 15.83 -7.20
N ILE A 144 -16.30 14.94 -7.85
CA ILE A 144 -17.16 15.30 -9.00
C ILE A 144 -18.65 15.29 -8.60
N PRO A 145 -19.29 16.45 -8.44
CA PRO A 145 -20.72 16.51 -8.11
C PRO A 145 -21.58 15.87 -9.22
N GLY A 146 -22.54 15.03 -8.83
CA GLY A 146 -23.42 14.29 -9.75
C GLY A 146 -22.86 12.97 -10.29
N TYR A 147 -21.57 12.66 -10.08
CA TYR A 147 -20.98 11.38 -10.55
C TYR A 147 -21.52 10.16 -9.79
N LYS A 148 -21.88 10.34 -8.50
CA LYS A 148 -22.52 9.34 -7.65
C LYS A 148 -23.87 8.86 -8.20
N GLU A 149 -24.65 9.77 -8.78
CA GLU A 149 -26.01 9.49 -9.25
C GLU A 149 -26.03 8.89 -10.65
N LYS A 150 -25.03 9.23 -11.47
CA LYS A 150 -24.91 8.74 -12.86
C LYS A 150 -24.42 7.30 -12.96
N PHE A 151 -23.53 6.85 -12.07
CA PHE A 151 -22.90 5.53 -12.19
C PHE A 151 -22.92 4.73 -10.89
N LYS A 152 -23.34 3.46 -10.98
CA LYS A 152 -23.20 2.51 -9.86
C LYS A 152 -21.72 2.22 -9.59
N TRP A 153 -21.38 2.01 -8.31
CA TRP A 153 -20.02 1.68 -7.87
C TRP A 153 -19.35 0.56 -8.69
N ARG A 154 -20.08 -0.53 -8.96
CA ARG A 154 -19.55 -1.66 -9.75
C ARG A 154 -19.13 -1.24 -11.16
N THR A 155 -19.84 -0.29 -11.77
CA THR A 155 -19.52 0.24 -13.10
C THR A 155 -18.31 1.15 -13.04
N GLN A 156 -18.22 2.03 -12.03
CA GLN A 156 -17.05 2.88 -11.81
C GLN A 156 -15.77 2.04 -11.62
N PHE A 157 -15.83 1.03 -10.76
CA PHE A 157 -14.73 0.11 -10.53
C PHE A 157 -14.30 -0.60 -11.82
N ARG A 158 -15.25 -1.11 -12.62
CA ARG A 158 -14.95 -1.76 -13.91
C ARG A 158 -14.35 -0.80 -14.93
N MET A 159 -14.84 0.45 -15.00
CA MET A 159 -14.29 1.47 -15.89
C MET A 159 -12.82 1.77 -15.55
N PHE A 160 -12.51 2.00 -14.26
CA PHE A 160 -11.13 2.23 -13.85
C PHE A 160 -10.25 0.98 -14.02
N LEU A 161 -10.78 -0.21 -13.79
CA LEU A 161 -10.04 -1.46 -14.02
C LEU A 161 -9.67 -1.63 -15.50
N ILE A 162 -10.61 -1.39 -16.41
CA ILE A 162 -10.37 -1.42 -17.86
C ILE A 162 -9.39 -0.31 -18.25
N PHE A 163 -9.54 0.89 -17.70
CA PHE A 163 -8.60 1.99 -17.91
C PHE A 163 -7.17 1.60 -17.51
N PHE A 164 -6.95 1.06 -16.31
CA PHE A 164 -5.62 0.59 -15.90
C PHE A 164 -5.07 -0.51 -16.80
N LEU A 165 -5.90 -1.46 -17.20
CA LEU A 165 -5.47 -2.54 -18.09
C LEU A 165 -5.01 -1.99 -19.46
N ILE A 166 -5.79 -1.08 -20.04
CA ILE A 166 -5.48 -0.44 -21.33
C ILE A 166 -4.23 0.43 -21.19
N THR A 167 -4.15 1.29 -20.17
CA THR A 167 -3.00 2.16 -19.94
C THR A 167 -1.73 1.35 -19.70
N ASN A 168 -1.80 0.26 -18.92
CA ASN A 168 -0.65 -0.61 -18.71
C ASN A 168 -0.18 -1.25 -20.02
N MET A 169 -1.12 -1.71 -20.85
CA MET A 169 -0.81 -2.29 -22.16
C MET A 169 -0.19 -1.25 -23.11
N ILE A 170 -0.76 -0.05 -23.18
CA ILE A 170 -0.21 1.05 -23.99
C ILE A 170 1.21 1.41 -23.53
N ILE A 171 1.44 1.55 -22.23
CA ILE A 171 2.75 1.86 -21.66
C ILE A 171 3.77 0.79 -22.07
N VAL A 172 3.42 -0.49 -21.93
CA VAL A 172 4.31 -1.60 -22.31
C VAL A 172 4.65 -1.57 -23.81
N TYR A 173 3.66 -1.32 -24.67
CA TYR A 173 3.88 -1.31 -26.13
C TYR A 173 4.56 -0.03 -26.66
N THR A 174 4.37 1.12 -26.01
CA THR A 174 4.89 2.41 -26.48
C THR A 174 6.23 2.80 -25.88
N LEU A 175 6.53 2.39 -24.64
CA LEU A 175 7.74 2.80 -23.90
C LEU A 175 8.86 1.77 -23.93
N GLY A 176 8.85 0.89 -24.95
CA GLY A 176 9.78 -0.23 -25.14
C GLY A 176 11.14 -0.04 -24.46
N PHE A 177 11.37 -0.85 -23.42
CA PHE A 177 12.67 -1.15 -22.81
C PHE A 177 13.31 -0.15 -21.82
N LYS A 178 12.57 0.79 -21.20
CA LYS A 178 13.06 1.47 -19.98
C LYS A 178 12.10 1.41 -18.77
N PRO A 179 11.56 0.22 -18.41
CA PRO A 179 10.63 0.09 -17.28
C PRO A 179 11.24 0.54 -15.95
N VAL A 180 12.56 0.42 -15.80
CA VAL A 180 13.29 0.73 -14.57
C VAL A 180 13.15 2.21 -14.18
N ILE A 181 13.22 3.13 -15.13
CA ILE A 181 13.13 4.58 -14.83
C ILE A 181 11.70 4.93 -14.37
N LEU A 182 10.69 4.39 -15.06
CA LEU A 182 9.29 4.64 -14.73
C LEU A 182 8.93 4.07 -13.35
N VAL A 183 9.40 2.87 -13.03
CA VAL A 183 9.23 2.25 -11.71
C VAL A 183 9.95 3.05 -10.62
N LYS A 184 11.17 3.53 -10.89
CA LYS A 184 11.91 4.39 -9.96
C LYS A 184 11.17 5.71 -9.70
N LEU A 185 10.71 6.39 -10.76
CA LEU A 185 9.93 7.62 -10.63
C LEU A 185 8.62 7.38 -9.86
N ALA A 186 7.88 6.32 -10.18
CA ALA A 186 6.66 5.97 -9.45
C ALA A 186 6.94 5.70 -7.97
N ALA A 187 8.04 5.01 -7.66
CA ALA A 187 8.47 4.75 -6.28
C ALA A 187 8.85 6.04 -5.53
N ILE A 188 9.52 6.98 -6.20
CA ILE A 188 9.86 8.28 -5.62
C ILE A 188 8.59 9.11 -5.39
N MET A 189 7.69 9.18 -6.37
CA MET A 189 6.45 9.95 -6.24
C MET A 189 5.54 9.37 -5.14
N ASP A 190 5.29 8.06 -5.14
CA ASP A 190 4.43 7.41 -4.14
C ASP A 190 5.09 7.36 -2.76
N GLY A 191 6.37 7.00 -2.70
CA GLY A 191 7.10 6.79 -1.46
C GLY A 191 7.57 8.07 -0.78
N LEU A 192 8.07 9.05 -1.54
CA LEU A 192 8.72 10.24 -1.00
C LEU A 192 7.79 11.44 -0.92
N LEU A 193 6.94 11.64 -1.92
CA LEU A 193 6.09 12.83 -2.02
C LEU A 193 4.74 12.62 -1.33
N LEU A 194 4.09 11.47 -1.55
CA LEU A 194 2.75 11.21 -0.98
C LEU A 194 2.77 10.77 0.48
N THR A 195 3.83 10.11 0.95
CA THR A 195 3.93 9.63 2.35
C THR A 195 3.86 10.75 3.41
N PRO A 196 4.58 11.89 3.28
CA PRO A 196 4.44 13.00 4.23
C PRO A 196 3.01 13.58 4.25
N LEU A 197 2.45 13.83 3.07
CA LEU A 197 1.09 14.35 2.94
C LEU A 197 0.09 13.41 3.63
N GLN A 198 0.25 12.12 3.40
CA GLN A 198 -0.56 11.10 4.03
C GLN A 198 -0.40 11.08 5.54
N ALA A 199 0.83 11.17 6.08
CA ALA A 199 1.06 11.17 7.52
C ALA A 199 0.28 12.31 8.20
N VAL A 200 0.25 13.49 7.58
CA VAL A 200 -0.55 14.63 8.04
C VAL A 200 -2.05 14.34 7.93
N CYS A 201 -2.53 13.87 6.77
CA CYS A 201 -3.94 13.56 6.56
C CYS A 201 -4.46 12.47 7.53
N VAL A 202 -3.66 11.43 7.78
CA VAL A 202 -3.97 10.36 8.74
C VAL A 202 -3.94 10.90 10.16
N GLY A 203 -2.98 11.76 10.50
CA GLY A 203 -2.95 12.44 11.81
C GLY A 203 -4.21 13.28 12.05
N ILE A 204 -4.61 14.10 11.09
CA ILE A 204 -5.87 14.88 11.16
C ILE A 204 -7.07 13.93 11.26
N GLY A 205 -7.10 12.88 10.46
CA GLY A 205 -8.16 11.86 10.48
C GLY A 205 -8.31 11.20 11.86
N LEU A 206 -7.21 10.76 12.45
CA LEU A 206 -7.19 10.03 13.73
C LEU A 206 -7.45 10.92 14.95
N PHE A 207 -6.89 12.13 15.00
CA PHE A 207 -7.00 12.97 16.19
C PHE A 207 -8.17 13.96 16.12
N PHE A 208 -8.50 14.47 14.94
CA PHE A 208 -9.52 15.52 14.78
C PHE A 208 -10.85 14.99 14.22
N VAL A 209 -10.81 14.20 13.15
CA VAL A 209 -12.04 13.69 12.53
C VAL A 209 -12.65 12.59 13.41
N MET A 210 -11.85 11.60 13.81
CA MET A 210 -12.31 10.49 14.65
C MET A 210 -12.87 10.99 16.00
N SER A 211 -12.27 12.02 16.59
CA SER A 211 -12.78 12.58 17.84
C SER A 211 -14.14 13.27 17.72
N ARG A 212 -14.48 13.75 16.52
CA ARG A 212 -15.78 14.35 16.20
C ARG A 212 -16.85 13.34 15.75
N LEU A 213 -16.45 12.13 15.31
CA LEU A 213 -17.36 11.10 14.81
C LEU A 213 -18.05 10.29 15.91
N PHE A 214 -17.43 10.14 17.09
CA PHE A 214 -17.95 9.31 18.19
C PHE A 214 -18.42 10.15 19.39
N SER A 215 -19.27 9.57 20.24
CA SER A 215 -19.61 10.16 21.54
C SER A 215 -18.37 10.29 22.44
N ARG A 216 -18.35 11.29 23.35
CA ARG A 216 -17.15 11.67 24.14
C ARG A 216 -16.55 10.50 24.95
N ASN A 217 -17.41 9.59 25.42
CA ASN A 217 -17.02 8.41 26.19
C ASN A 217 -16.41 7.30 25.31
N VAL A 218 -16.94 7.10 24.10
CA VAL A 218 -16.44 6.11 23.13
C VAL A 218 -15.15 6.60 22.47
N SER A 219 -15.08 7.89 22.17
CA SER A 219 -13.90 8.51 21.57
C SER A 219 -12.66 8.30 22.43
N ARG A 220 -12.75 8.44 23.77
CA ARG A 220 -11.62 8.15 24.68
C ARG A 220 -11.12 6.71 24.63
N ILE A 221 -11.99 5.75 24.30
CA ILE A 221 -11.63 4.33 24.25
C ILE A 221 -10.92 4.00 22.93
N LEU A 222 -11.42 4.56 21.83
CA LEU A 222 -10.97 4.28 20.47
C LEU A 222 -9.83 5.21 19.99
N GLN A 223 -9.62 6.35 20.63
CA GLN A 223 -8.53 7.25 20.27
C GLN A 223 -7.17 6.54 20.42
N PRO A 224 -6.29 6.65 19.42
CA PRO A 224 -4.95 6.12 19.51
C PRO A 224 -4.13 6.87 20.56
N ASN A 225 -3.18 6.18 21.17
CA ASN A 225 -2.23 6.82 22.10
C ASN A 225 -1.41 7.91 21.38
N TRP A 226 -1.00 8.93 22.12
CA TRP A 226 -0.17 10.04 21.63
C TRP A 226 1.13 9.59 20.93
N ILE A 227 1.64 8.40 21.26
CA ILE A 227 2.80 7.77 20.61
C ILE A 227 2.61 7.64 19.10
N PHE A 228 1.39 7.31 18.64
CA PHE A 228 1.11 7.24 17.20
C PHE A 228 1.15 8.61 16.53
N GLY A 229 0.72 9.67 17.24
CA GLY A 229 0.84 11.04 16.77
C GLY A 229 2.29 11.49 16.65
N LEU A 230 3.12 11.17 17.66
CA LEU A 230 4.55 11.43 17.62
C LEU A 230 5.23 10.66 16.47
N GLY A 231 4.88 9.38 16.28
CA GLY A 231 5.41 8.56 15.19
C GLY A 231 5.04 9.09 13.81
N LEU A 232 3.80 9.53 13.62
CA LEU A 232 3.35 10.19 12.37
C LEU A 232 4.08 11.51 12.12
N LEU A 233 4.29 12.32 13.17
CA LEU A 233 5.03 13.58 13.06
C LEU A 233 6.50 13.33 12.72
N LEU A 234 7.13 12.34 13.34
CA LEU A 234 8.51 11.95 13.04
C LEU A 234 8.62 11.43 11.60
N ALA A 235 7.68 10.59 11.15
CA ALA A 235 7.62 10.13 9.77
C ALA A 235 7.47 11.31 8.80
N PHE A 236 6.58 12.27 9.09
CA PHE A 236 6.42 13.48 8.30
C PHE A 236 7.73 14.28 8.20
N LEU A 237 8.43 14.48 9.31
CA LEU A 237 9.70 15.22 9.32
C LEU A 237 10.80 14.50 8.53
N VAL A 238 10.95 13.18 8.72
CA VAL A 238 11.97 12.38 8.04
C VAL A 238 11.71 12.33 6.54
N PHE A 239 10.51 11.94 6.11
CA PHE A 239 10.18 11.87 4.68
C PHE A 239 10.09 13.26 4.05
N GLY A 240 9.66 14.28 4.79
CA GLY A 240 9.68 15.67 4.35
C GLY A 240 11.09 16.18 4.12
N TYR A 241 12.04 15.85 5.00
CA TYR A 241 13.47 16.14 4.80
C TYR A 241 13.98 15.47 3.52
N PHE A 242 13.76 14.17 3.35
CA PHE A 242 14.20 13.49 2.13
C PHE A 242 13.51 14.06 0.87
N CYS A 243 12.25 14.45 0.93
CA CYS A 243 11.54 15.08 -0.18
C CYS A 243 12.21 16.41 -0.59
N ILE A 244 12.57 17.26 0.38
CA ILE A 244 13.18 18.57 0.11
C ILE A 244 14.63 18.44 -0.36
N TYR A 245 15.42 17.52 0.20
CA TYR A 245 16.85 17.44 -0.08
C TYR A 245 17.21 16.43 -1.18
N GLN A 246 16.47 15.33 -1.31
CA GLN A 246 16.79 14.28 -2.28
C GLN A 246 16.18 14.56 -3.66
N ILE A 247 14.96 15.11 -3.75
CA ILE A 247 14.32 15.37 -5.05
C ILE A 247 15.13 16.35 -5.92
N PRO A 248 15.68 17.46 -5.39
CA PRO A 248 16.52 18.36 -6.19
C PRO A 248 17.84 17.73 -6.66
N SER A 249 18.28 16.62 -6.04
CA SER A 249 19.50 15.91 -6.47
C SER A 249 19.26 14.93 -7.63
N PHE A 250 18.00 14.65 -7.97
CA PHE A 250 17.62 13.77 -9.09
C PHE A 250 17.35 14.53 -10.41
N PHE A 251 17.22 15.86 -10.35
CA PHE A 251 17.09 16.77 -11.49
C PHE A 251 18.42 17.49 -11.73
#